data_AF-A0A938ZQG7-F1
#
_entry.id   AF-A0A938ZQG7-F1
#
_cell.length_a   1.000
_cell.length_b   1.000
_cell.length_c   1.000
_cell.angle_alpha   90.00
_cell.angle_beta   90.00
_cell.angle_gamma   90.00
#
_symmetry.space_group_name_H-M   'P 1'
#
loop_
_entity.id
_entity.type
_entity.pdbx_description
1 polymer ?
#
loop_
_entity_poly.entity_id
_entity_poly.type
_entity_poly.pdbx_seq_one_letter_code
_entity_poly.pdbx_strand_id
1 'polypeptide(L)'
;MKLIQILKLAVIPVLTIFSFVSTSNTALADYLNSQGSGGNYRYELWSSDDNSHYYLKIWSSEASPNSDAYSTSGAFTSTREALIYFDCNYAERSLPEYPR
;
A
#
# COMPACT_ATOMS: atom_id res chain seq x y z
N MET A 1 54.55 -10.24 11.96
CA MET A 1 53.57 -9.14 12.13
C MET A 1 53.11 -8.64 10.75
N LYS A 2 52.26 -9.38 10.02
CA LYS A 2 51.76 -8.95 8.69
C LYS A 2 50.41 -9.56 8.27
N LEU A 3 50.04 -10.72 8.83
CA LEU A 3 48.76 -11.40 8.51
C LEU A 3 47.54 -10.81 9.24
N ILE A 4 47.71 -10.28 10.46
CA ILE A 4 46.61 -9.75 11.28
C ILE A 4 46.07 -8.41 10.72
N GLN A 5 46.86 -7.67 9.96
CA GLN A 5 46.42 -6.41 9.32
C GLN A 5 45.52 -6.65 8.10
N ILE A 6 45.68 -7.79 7.41
CA ILE A 6 44.87 -8.12 6.22
C ILE A 6 43.48 -8.61 6.63
N LEU A 7 43.38 -9.33 7.76
CA LEU A 7 42.10 -9.86 8.24
C LEU A 7 41.14 -8.77 8.74
N LYS A 8 41.64 -7.61 9.18
CA LYS A 8 40.80 -6.45 9.56
C LYS A 8 40.27 -5.65 8.37
N LEU A 9 40.82 -5.83 7.16
CA LEU A 9 40.48 -5.01 6.00
C LEU A 9 39.35 -5.59 5.13
N ALA A 10 39.01 -6.86 5.29
CA ALA A 10 38.05 -7.55 4.42
C ALA A 10 36.68 -7.83 5.05
N VAL A 11 36.49 -7.53 6.35
CA VAL A 11 35.25 -7.89 7.08
C VAL A 11 34.22 -6.76 7.09
N ILE A 12 34.61 -5.54 6.71
CA ILE A 12 33.76 -4.35 6.81
C ILE A 12 32.81 -4.14 5.61
N PRO A 13 33.06 -4.58 4.36
CA PRO A 13 32.16 -4.25 3.25
C PRO A 13 31.01 -5.26 3.07
N VAL A 14 30.97 -6.38 3.80
CA VAL A 14 29.94 -7.42 3.58
C VAL A 14 28.67 -7.17 4.40
N LEU A 15 28.75 -6.40 5.50
CA LEU A 15 27.57 -6.11 6.34
C LEU A 15 26.65 -5.00 5.79
N THR A 16 27.11 -4.16 4.87
CA THR A 16 26.30 -3.07 4.30
C THR A 16 25.40 -3.50 3.14
N ILE A 17 25.67 -4.65 2.52
CA ILE A 17 24.88 -5.13 1.37
C ILE A 17 23.63 -5.90 1.82
N PHE A 18 23.69 -6.62 2.95
CA PHE A 18 22.54 -7.40 3.44
C PHE A 18 21.44 -6.58 4.12
N SER A 19 21.71 -5.33 4.50
CA SER A 19 20.72 -4.46 5.13
C SER A 19 19.73 -3.81 4.16
N PHE A 20 19.91 -3.97 2.85
CA PHE A 20 19.03 -3.38 1.83
C PHE A 20 17.86 -4.27 1.39
N VAL A 21 17.80 -5.53 1.84
CA VAL A 21 16.80 -6.51 1.32
C VAL A 21 15.70 -6.80 2.35
N SER A 22 15.84 -6.35 3.61
CA SER A 22 14.93 -6.73 4.69
C SER A 22 13.94 -5.65 5.15
N THR A 23 13.96 -4.45 4.56
CA THR A 23 12.97 -3.40 4.84
C THR A 23 11.92 -3.35 3.72
N SER A 24 10.98 -4.30 3.63
CA SER A 24 9.75 -4.08 2.83
C SER A 24 8.61 -5.06 3.08
N ASN A 25 8.79 -6.24 3.65
CA ASN A 25 7.69 -7.22 3.63
C ASN A 25 6.54 -6.92 4.62
N THR A 26 6.83 -6.33 5.78
CA THR A 26 5.78 -5.96 6.74
C THR A 26 4.99 -4.72 6.32
N ALA A 27 5.63 -3.75 5.66
CA ALA A 27 4.93 -2.61 5.07
C ALA A 27 4.13 -2.99 3.81
N LEU A 28 4.59 -3.96 3.02
CA LEU A 28 3.86 -4.46 1.84
C LEU A 28 2.61 -5.26 2.22
N ALA A 29 2.64 -6.02 3.32
CA ALA A 29 1.47 -6.76 3.80
C ALA A 29 0.34 -5.83 4.28
N ASP A 30 0.68 -4.75 5.01
CA ASP A 30 -0.30 -3.72 5.40
C ASP A 30 -0.76 -2.85 4.20
N TYR A 31 0.06 -2.75 3.15
CA TYR A 31 -0.30 -2.08 1.90
C TYR A 31 -1.29 -2.89 1.06
N LEU A 32 -1.28 -4.23 1.18
CA LEU A 32 -2.17 -5.14 0.42
C LEU A 32 -3.61 -5.18 0.94
N ASN A 33 -3.86 -4.73 2.18
CA ASN A 33 -5.19 -4.62 2.77
C ASN A 33 -5.36 -3.27 3.47
N SER A 34 -5.15 -2.19 2.72
CA SER A 34 -5.38 -0.84 3.24
C SER A 34 -6.88 -0.59 3.37
N GLN A 35 -7.35 -0.34 4.58
CA GLN A 35 -8.69 0.14 4.85
C GLN A 35 -8.65 1.61 5.24
N GLY A 36 -9.71 2.34 4.90
CA GLY A 36 -9.81 3.76 5.25
C GLY A 36 -11.23 4.27 5.15
N SER A 37 -11.41 5.56 5.43
CA SER A 37 -12.68 6.24 5.33
C SER A 37 -12.51 7.67 4.84
N GLY A 38 -13.57 8.19 4.23
CA GLY A 38 -13.62 9.55 3.71
C GLY A 38 -15.05 9.91 3.34
N GLY A 39 -15.44 11.15 3.63
CA GLY A 39 -16.84 11.58 3.51
C GLY A 39 -17.76 10.65 4.32
N ASN A 40 -18.83 10.18 3.67
CA ASN A 40 -19.79 9.22 4.23
C ASN A 40 -19.51 7.77 3.82
N TYR A 41 -18.26 7.44 3.48
CA TYR A 41 -17.91 6.13 2.95
C TYR A 41 -16.64 5.58 3.62
N ARG A 42 -16.54 4.25 3.62
CA ARG A 42 -15.33 3.51 3.98
C ARG A 42 -14.94 2.60 2.82
N TYR A 43 -13.65 2.30 2.73
CA TYR A 43 -13.12 1.41 1.71
C TYR A 43 -12.20 0.34 2.28
N GLU A 44 -12.07 -0.74 1.53
CA GLU A 44 -11.06 -1.78 1.66
C GLU A 44 -10.40 -1.96 0.30
N LEU A 45 -9.09 -1.80 0.26
CA LEU A 45 -8.26 -2.02 -0.91
C LEU A 45 -7.83 -3.48 -0.95
N TRP A 46 -7.97 -4.11 -2.11
CA TRP A 46 -7.50 -5.46 -2.37
C TRP A 46 -6.83 -5.53 -3.73
N SER A 47 -5.89 -6.46 -3.89
CA SER A 47 -5.23 -6.75 -5.16
C SER A 47 -5.75 -8.05 -5.78
N SER A 48 -5.55 -8.20 -7.08
CA SER A 48 -5.69 -9.49 -7.76
C SER A 48 -4.61 -10.48 -7.28
N ASP A 49 -4.84 -11.78 -7.50
CA ASP A 49 -3.93 -12.85 -7.08
C ASP A 49 -2.50 -12.71 -7.63
N ASP A 50 -2.37 -12.09 -8.81
CA ASP A 50 -1.10 -11.81 -9.49
C ASP A 50 -0.53 -10.42 -9.16
N ASN A 51 -1.19 -9.65 -8.29
CA ASN A 51 -0.86 -8.27 -7.93
C ASN A 51 -0.75 -7.29 -9.11
N SER A 52 -1.36 -7.61 -10.26
CA SER A 52 -1.35 -6.73 -11.45
C SER A 52 -2.40 -5.63 -11.36
N HIS A 53 -3.46 -5.84 -10.57
CA HIS A 53 -4.58 -4.95 -10.44
C HIS A 53 -4.98 -4.71 -8.99
N TYR A 54 -5.51 -3.52 -8.74
CA TYR A 54 -6.04 -3.10 -7.45
C TYR A 54 -7.50 -2.69 -7.56
N TYR A 55 -8.26 -2.92 -6.50
CA TYR A 55 -9.69 -2.72 -6.44
C TYR A 55 -10.09 -2.19 -5.07
N LEU A 56 -11.21 -1.46 -5.03
CA LEU A 56 -11.81 -0.97 -3.80
C LEU A 56 -13.16 -1.63 -3.60
N LYS A 57 -13.38 -2.20 -2.41
CA LYS A 57 -14.72 -2.42 -1.89
C LYS A 57 -15.12 -1.18 -1.09
N ILE A 58 -16.32 -0.68 -1.31
CA ILE A 58 -16.77 0.60 -0.78
C ILE A 58 -18.12 0.40 -0.11
N TRP A 59 -18.22 0.84 1.13
CA TRP A 59 -19.44 0.84 1.93
C TRP A 59 -19.80 2.25 2.34
N SER A 60 -21.09 2.49 2.60
CA SER A 60 -21.49 3.62 3.44
C SER A 60 -20.81 3.51 4.81
N SER A 61 -20.42 4.64 5.40
CA SER A 61 -19.85 4.70 6.75
C SER A 61 -20.85 4.20 7.81
N GLU A 62 -22.15 4.29 7.55
CA GLU A 62 -23.21 3.81 8.42
C GLU A 62 -23.51 2.31 8.25
N ALA A 63 -22.98 1.68 7.20
CA ALA A 63 -23.19 0.25 6.98
C ALA A 63 -22.49 -0.56 8.08
N SER A 64 -23.15 -1.63 8.53
CA SER A 64 -22.56 -2.58 9.48
C SER A 64 -21.16 -3.02 9.02
N PRO A 65 -20.19 -3.18 9.93
CA PRO A 65 -18.87 -3.72 9.59
C PRO A 65 -18.93 -5.02 8.79
N ASN A 66 -19.93 -5.86 9.08
CA ASN A 66 -20.17 -7.15 8.45
C ASN A 66 -21.19 -7.09 7.31
N SER A 67 -21.47 -5.90 6.77
CA SER A 67 -22.40 -5.76 5.66
C SER A 67 -21.80 -6.30 4.37
N ASP A 68 -22.48 -7.25 3.74
CA ASP A 68 -22.13 -7.75 2.41
C ASP A 68 -22.52 -6.79 1.28
N ALA A 69 -23.33 -5.77 1.59
CA ALA A 69 -23.70 -4.74 0.64
C ALA A 69 -22.57 -3.71 0.49
N TYR A 70 -21.65 -3.98 -0.44
CA TYR A 70 -20.63 -3.04 -0.90
C TYR A 70 -20.70 -2.84 -2.42
N SER A 71 -20.21 -1.69 -2.87
CA SER A 71 -19.87 -1.47 -4.27
C SER A 71 -18.41 -1.81 -4.51
N THR A 72 -18.09 -2.40 -5.67
CA THR A 72 -16.70 -2.62 -6.09
C THR A 72 -16.33 -1.63 -7.18
N SER A 73 -15.14 -1.04 -7.09
CA SER A 73 -14.60 -0.19 -8.15
C SER A 73 -14.17 -1.00 -9.39
N GLY A 74 -13.78 -0.29 -10.45
CA GLY A 74 -12.99 -0.89 -11.52
C GLY A 74 -11.58 -1.30 -11.06
N ALA A 75 -10.84 -1.92 -11.98
CA ALA A 75 -9.44 -2.28 -11.78
C ALA A 75 -8.52 -1.07 -11.97
N PHE A 76 -7.54 -0.93 -11.08
CA PHE A 76 -6.51 0.11 -11.12
C PHE A 76 -5.13 -0.52 -11.27
N THR A 77 -4.21 0.23 -11.88
CA THR A 77 -2.82 -0.22 -12.11
C THR A 77 -1.92 0.00 -10.90
N SER A 78 -2.36 0.84 -9.96
CA SER A 78 -1.67 1.10 -8.71
C SER A 78 -2.66 1.40 -7.58
N THR A 79 -2.23 1.19 -6.34
CA THR A 79 -3.03 1.58 -5.16
C THR A 79 -3.25 3.09 -5.11
N ARG A 80 -2.27 3.90 -5.56
CA ARG A 80 -2.38 5.36 -5.58
C ARG A 80 -3.55 5.79 -6.45
N GLU A 81 -3.67 5.21 -7.64
CA GLU A 81 -4.77 5.47 -8.57
C GLU A 81 -6.11 5.09 -7.95
N ALA A 82 -6.19 3.94 -7.28
CA ALA A 82 -7.38 3.52 -6.55
C ALA A 82 -7.77 4.52 -5.43
N LEU A 83 -6.80 4.94 -4.61
CA LEU A 83 -7.04 5.87 -3.50
C LEU A 83 -7.43 7.27 -3.99
N ILE A 84 -6.85 7.75 -5.09
CA ILE A 84 -7.27 9.01 -5.73
C ILE A 84 -8.71 8.89 -6.19
N TYR A 85 -9.08 7.77 -6.84
CA TYR A 85 -10.46 7.53 -7.25
C TYR A 85 -11.42 7.59 -6.05
N PHE A 86 -11.06 6.97 -4.93
CA PHE A 86 -11.86 7.07 -3.71
C PHE A 86 -12.01 8.51 -3.22
N ASP A 87 -10.91 9.25 -3.12
CA ASP A 87 -10.91 10.62 -2.64
C ASP A 87 -11.77 11.55 -3.52
N CYS A 88 -11.72 11.33 -4.84
CA CYS A 88 -12.40 12.14 -5.85
C CYS A 88 -13.87 11.78 -6.06
N ASN A 89 -14.31 10.57 -5.70
CA ASN A 89 -15.69 10.14 -5.92
C ASN A 89 -16.50 10.00 -4.63
N TYR A 90 -15.83 9.75 -3.50
CA TYR A 90 -16.50 9.41 -2.23
C TYR A 90 -16.08 10.33 -1.08
N ALA A 91 -14.79 10.67 -0.96
CA ALA A 91 -14.32 11.46 0.17
C ALA A 91 -14.58 12.97 0.04
N GLU A 92 -15.18 13.41 -1.07
CA GLU A 92 -15.43 14.83 -1.34
C GLU A 92 -14.20 15.74 -1.24
N ARG A 93 -12.99 15.16 -1.42
CA ARG A 93 -11.73 15.92 -1.39
C ARG A 93 -11.45 16.54 -2.75
N SER A 94 -11.03 17.79 -2.76
CA SER A 94 -10.45 18.43 -3.96
C SER A 94 -8.96 18.09 -4.01
N LEU A 95 -8.53 17.37 -5.03
CA LEU A 95 -7.13 17.02 -5.25
C LEU A 95 -6.58 17.80 -6.45
N PRO A 96 -5.27 18.11 -6.51
CA PRO A 96 -4.68 18.76 -7.69
C PRO A 96 -4.88 17.95 -8.98
N GLU A 97 -4.88 16.61 -8.84
CA GLU A 97 -5.10 15.66 -9.93
C GLU A 97 -6.59 15.57 -10.34
N TYR A 98 -7.50 16.13 -9.52
CA TYR A 98 -8.94 16.13 -9.75
C TYR A 98 -9.62 17.35 -9.07
N PRO A 99 -9.58 18.53 -9.70
CA PRO A 99 -10.28 19.70 -9.20
C PRO A 99 -11.80 19.49 -9.34
N ARG A 100 -12.55 19.68 -8.25
CA ARG A 100 -14.02 19.75 -8.30
C ARG A 100 -14.49 21.16 -8.64
#